data_AF-A0A954IUT1-F1
#
_entry.id   AF-A0A954IUT1-F1
#
_cell.length_a   1.000
_cell.length_b   1.000
_cell.length_c   1.000
_cell.angle_alpha   90.00
_cell.angle_beta   90.00
_cell.angle_gamma   90.00
#
_symmetry.space_group_name_H-M   'P 1'
#
loop_
_entity.id
_entity.type
_entity.pdbx_description
1 polymer ?
#
loop_
_entity_poly.entity_id
_entity_poly.type
_entity_poly.pdbx_seq_one_letter_code
_entity_poly.pdbx_strand_id
1 'polypeptide(L)' 'DLPIIVAGGGKRVRSGQHINMPEGTPLANLWLTQARLIGLPMQEFADSTGMIDSLIAYK' A
#
# COMPACT_ATOMS: atom_id res chain seq x y z
N ASP A 1 -10.23 9.04 9.55
CA ASP A 1 -8.81 8.71 9.28
C ASP A 1 -7.97 9.95 9.03
N LEU A 2 -6.67 9.83 9.30
CA LEU A 2 -5.69 10.86 8.99
C LEU A 2 -5.01 10.54 7.66
N PRO A 3 -4.70 11.53 6.81
CA PRO A 3 -3.97 11.30 5.57
C PRO A 3 -2.57 10.74 5.85
N ILE A 4 -2.13 9.79 5.03
CA ILE A 4 -0.79 9.19 5.09
C ILE A 4 0.04 9.70 3.92
N ILE A 5 1.28 10.10 4.20
CA ILE A 5 2.28 10.37 3.16
C ILE A 5 3.18 9.15 3.02
N VAL A 6 3.27 8.62 1.80
CA VAL A 6 4.24 7.58 1.43
C VAL A 6 5.36 8.22 0.64
N ALA A 7 6.60 8.05 1.10
CA ALA A 7 7.80 8.54 0.43
C ALA A 7 8.83 7.41 0.26
N GLY A 8 9.65 7.49 -0.78
CA GLY A 8 10.61 6.43 -1.13
C GLY A 8 10.01 5.40 -2.09
N GLY A 9 10.46 4.14 -1.99
CA GLY A 9 9.99 3.03 -2.82
C GLY A 9 10.57 2.95 -4.24
N GLY A 10 11.35 3.95 -4.68
CA GLY A 10 12.07 3.94 -5.95
C GLY A 10 11.16 3.62 -7.14
N LYS A 11 11.60 2.73 -8.04
CA LYS A 11 10.80 2.30 -9.21
C LYS A 11 9.65 1.33 -8.87
N ARG A 12 9.46 0.97 -7.60
CA ARG A 12 8.43 0.00 -7.17
C ARG A 12 7.12 0.67 -6.76
N VAL A 13 7.17 1.95 -6.37
CA VAL A 13 6.03 2.75 -5.93
C VAL A 13 5.73 3.85 -6.94
N ARG A 14 4.47 4.04 -7.29
CA ARG A 14 4.02 5.16 -8.13
C ARG A 14 4.00 6.45 -7.29
N SER A 15 4.82 7.43 -7.66
CA SER A 15 4.94 8.73 -6.97
C SER A 15 4.10 9.82 -7.65
N GLY A 16 3.97 10.98 -7.00
CA GLY A 16 3.33 12.17 -7.59
C GLY A 16 1.82 12.10 -7.72
N GLN A 17 1.16 11.30 -6.87
CA GLN A 17 -0.28 11.09 -6.89
C GLN A 17 -0.91 11.25 -5.51
N HIS A 18 -2.19 11.61 -5.50
CA HIS A 18 -3.04 11.52 -4.32
C HIS A 18 -4.04 10.38 -4.54
N ILE A 19 -3.99 9.38 -3.66
CA ILE A 19 -4.85 8.19 -3.73
C ILE A 19 -5.95 8.34 -2.68
N ASN A 20 -7.19 8.58 -3.12
CA ASN A 20 -8.35 8.53 -2.24
C ASN A 20 -8.88 7.09 -2.21
N MET A 21 -8.87 6.47 -1.03
CA MET A 21 -9.38 5.12 -0.83
C MET A 21 -10.86 5.15 -0.44
N PRO A 22 -11.64 4.12 -0.79
CA PRO A 22 -13.00 3.98 -0.29
C PRO A 22 -13.05 4.06 1.25
N GLU A 23 -14.12 4.63 1.78
CA GLU A 23 -14.34 4.68 3.23
C GLU A 23 -14.34 3.27 3.83
N GLY A 24 -13.73 3.12 5.02
CA GLY A 24 -13.58 1.82 5.68
C GLY A 24 -12.50 0.91 5.10
N THR A 25 -11.70 1.38 4.13
CA THR A 25 -10.52 0.64 3.67
C THR A 25 -9.52 0.48 4.82
N PRO A 26 -9.14 -0.75 5.21
CA PRO A 26 -8.19 -0.95 6.30
C PRO A 26 -6.82 -0.34 5.97
N LEU A 27 -6.27 0.47 6.89
CA LEU A 27 -4.91 0.97 6.77
C LEU A 27 -3.88 -0.17 6.67
N ALA A 28 -4.21 -1.34 7.24
CA ALA A 28 -3.43 -2.57 7.11
C ALA A 28 -3.10 -2.96 5.66
N ASN A 29 -3.95 -2.60 4.69
CA ASN A 29 -3.67 -2.83 3.26
C ASN A 29 -2.39 -2.11 2.81
N LEU A 30 -2.10 -0.93 3.34
CA LEU A 30 -0.87 -0.19 3.06
C LEU A 30 0.37 -0.93 3.60
N TRP A 31 0.29 -1.48 4.82
CA TRP A 31 1.39 -2.21 5.44
C TRP A 31 1.65 -3.55 4.75
N LEU A 32 0.59 -4.29 4.39
CA LEU A 32 0.70 -5.52 3.59
C LEU A 32 1.35 -5.23 2.22
N THR A 33 0.93 -4.14 1.57
CA THR A 33 1.52 -3.71 0.29
C THR A 33 3.02 -3.44 0.43
N GLN A 34 3.42 -2.68 1.46
CA GLN A 34 4.84 -2.39 1.70
C GLN A 34 5.65 -3.66 2.00
N ALA A 35 5.14 -4.55 2.85
CA ALA A 35 5.80 -5.82 3.18
C ALA A 35 6.08 -6.66 1.91
N ARG A 36 5.10 -6.76 1.01
CA ARG A 36 5.28 -7.48 -0.26
C ARG A 36 6.20 -6.76 -1.24
N LEU A 37 6.16 -5.43 -1.31
CA LEU A 37 7.07 -4.63 -2.15
C LEU A 37 8.56 -4.77 -1.75
N ILE A 38 8.83 -5.06 -0.47
CA ILE A 38 10.19 -5.34 0.04
C ILE A 38 10.55 -6.84 0.01
N GLY A 39 9.68 -7.69 -0.55
CA GLY A 39 9.96 -9.10 -0.80
C GLY A 39 9.59 -10.05 0.35
N LEU A 40 8.81 -9.60 1.34
CA LEU A 40 8.35 -10.51 2.39
C LEU A 40 7.21 -11.40 1.86
N PRO A 41 7.25 -12.73 2.10
CA PRO A 41 6.18 -13.66 1.73
C PRO A 41 5.00 -13.56 2.73
N MET A 42 4.49 -12.35 2.92
CA MET A 42 3.41 -12.06 3.87
C MET A 42 2.05 -12.19 3.18
N GLN A 43 1.21 -13.10 3.65
CA GLN A 43 -0.11 -13.31 3.08
C GLN A 43 -1.12 -12.25 3.56
N GLU A 44 -1.05 -11.87 4.82
CA GLU A 44 -1.97 -10.95 5.50
C GLU A 44 -1.19 -10.15 6.57
N PHE A 45 -1.65 -8.94 6.88
CA PHE A 45 -1.19 -8.14 8.00
C PHE A 45 -2.40 -7.58 8.75
N ALA A 46 -2.53 -7.88 10.05
CA ALA A 46 -3.67 -7.45 10.87
C ALA A 46 -5.03 -7.72 10.19
N ASP A 47 -5.85 -6.70 9.98
CA ASP A 47 -7.16 -6.73 9.33
C ASP A 47 -7.09 -6.40 7.83
N SER A 48 -5.94 -6.61 7.17
CA SER A 48 -5.78 -6.35 5.75
C SER A 48 -6.72 -7.22 4.91
N THR A 49 -7.42 -6.62 3.96
CA THR A 49 -8.29 -7.29 2.99
C THR A 49 -7.66 -7.40 1.60
N GLY A 50 -6.51 -6.74 1.38
CA GLY A 50 -5.78 -6.79 0.11
C GLY A 50 -4.62 -5.81 0.02
N MET A 51 -3.94 -5.77 -1.13
CA MET A 51 -2.95 -4.73 -1.43
C MET A 51 -3.61 -3.49 -2.02
N ILE A 52 -2.88 -2.37 -1.97
CA ILE A 52 -3.25 -1.12 -2.65
C ILE A 52 -2.56 -1.12 -4.02
N ASP A 53 -3.21 -1.69 -5.03
CA ASP A 53 -2.63 -1.84 -6.38
C ASP A 53 -2.27 -0.50 -7.04
N SER A 54 -3.02 0.57 -6.74
CA SER A 54 -2.73 1.92 -7.24
C SER A 54 -1.40 2.50 -6.71
N LEU A 55 -0.84 1.93 -5.64
CA LEU A 55 0.47 2.30 -5.11
C LEU A 55 1.62 1.60 -5.87
N ILE A 56 1.38 0.45 -6.50
CA ILE A 56 2.41 -0.41 -7.11
C ILE A 56 2.71 0.02 -8.56
N ALA A 57 3.99 0.18 -8.90
CA ALA A 57 4.44 0.66 -10.21
C ALA A 57 4.50 -0.42 -11.31
N TYR A 58 4.61 -1.69 -10.93
CA TYR A 58 4.63 -2.85 -11.84
C TYR A 58 3.37 -3.70 -11.65
N LYS A 59 3.04 -4.51 -12.65
CA LYS A 59 2.02 -5.56 -12.53
C LYS A 59 2.69 -6.89 -12.22
#